data_AF-A0AAE2JT04-F1
#
_entry.id   AF-A0AAE2JT04-F1
#
_cell.length_a   1.000
_cell.length_b   1.000
_cell.length_c   1.000
_cell.angle_alpha   90.00
_cell.angle_beta   90.00
_cell.angle_gamma   90.00
#
_symmetry.space_group_name_H-M   'P 1'
#
loop_
_entity.id
_entity.type
_entity.pdbx_description
1 polymer ?
#
loop_
_entity_poly.entity_id
_entity_poly.type
_entity_poly.pdbx_seq_one_letter_code
_entity_poly.pdbx_strand_id
1 'polypeptide(L)'
;MDKKKKIIIGFSLFLAAIQIIILPVALFYSIKGNPNELLLKIPTGFEVSGVDYNSKAEKTKSIINNIKNLVFGNNKNEELIFVESQKKEKELLEEVKKLSDKYLHDMSFDNYSNLKEFFNKNWLFTISNIEKFNLNFHKYWYFEKDKKTEAEHTRNFLDKVQNKKPSKTNFSIENKYFDNFQIGEESNHSDNNFLYIRQSKIIFRIIVSKLRQEKQKYEVKFDKIIFFPDSNTERISVQTISDTIHVALYHHNEEGYKKFERDIVGEYGLAWDSILTLKEEKKNEK
;
A
#
# COMPACT_ATOMS: atom_id res chain seq x y z
N MET A 1 -44.88 45.92 -28.77
CA MET A 1 -43.76 45.72 -27.80
C MET A 1 -43.09 47.06 -27.57
N ASP A 2 -43.06 47.51 -26.31
CA ASP A 2 -42.57 48.83 -25.88
C ASP A 2 -41.11 49.06 -26.31
N LYS A 3 -40.77 50.29 -26.75
CA LYS A 3 -39.42 50.64 -27.26
C LYS A 3 -38.33 50.28 -26.26
N LYS A 4 -38.61 50.42 -24.96
CA LYS A 4 -37.70 50.04 -23.86
C LYS A 4 -37.44 48.53 -23.82
N LYS A 5 -38.46 47.69 -24.05
CA LYS A 5 -38.31 46.22 -24.10
C LYS A 5 -37.48 45.76 -25.31
N LYS A 6 -37.61 46.42 -26.46
CA LYS A 6 -36.79 46.11 -27.65
C LYS A 6 -35.30 46.38 -27.42
N ILE A 7 -34.97 47.46 -26.73
CA ILE A 7 -33.58 47.84 -26.43
C ILE A 7 -32.95 46.83 -25.46
N ILE A 8 -33.67 46.44 -24.40
CA ILE A 8 -33.17 45.48 -23.41
C ILE A 8 -32.92 44.11 -24.04
N ILE A 9 -33.87 43.61 -24.85
CA ILE A 9 -33.72 42.32 -25.54
C ILE A 9 -32.55 42.36 -26.55
N GLY A 10 -32.40 43.46 -27.28
CA GLY A 10 -31.28 43.64 -28.20
C GLY A 10 -29.92 43.64 -27.51
N PHE A 11 -29.81 44.30 -26.34
CA PHE A 11 -28.58 44.35 -25.57
C PHE A 11 -28.22 42.98 -24.94
N SER A 12 -29.21 42.24 -24.45
CA SER A 12 -28.99 40.87 -23.94
C SER A 12 -28.55 39.90 -25.03
N LEU A 13 -29.13 39.99 -26.24
CA LEU A 13 -28.70 39.17 -27.38
C LEU A 13 -27.28 39.53 -27.85
N PHE A 14 -26.91 40.81 -27.81
CA PHE A 14 -25.56 41.28 -28.12
C PHE A 14 -24.52 40.75 -27.12
N LEU A 15 -24.81 40.79 -25.82
CA LEU A 15 -23.92 40.23 -24.79
C LEU A 15 -23.76 38.71 -24.90
N ALA A 16 -24.85 37.99 -25.21
CA ALA A 16 -24.79 36.54 -25.44
C ALA A 16 -23.95 36.20 -26.69
N ALA A 17 -24.10 36.97 -27.77
CA ALA A 17 -23.30 36.78 -28.99
C ALA A 17 -21.81 37.03 -28.76
N ILE A 18 -21.45 38.01 -27.93
CA ILE A 18 -20.06 38.30 -27.57
C ILE A 18 -19.39 37.10 -26.87
N GLN A 19 -20.09 36.43 -25.95
CA GLN A 19 -19.53 35.27 -25.26
C GLN A 19 -19.27 34.08 -26.20
N ILE A 20 -20.12 33.90 -27.21
CA ILE A 20 -19.98 32.83 -28.22
C ILE A 20 -18.80 33.10 -29.16
N ILE A 21 -18.42 34.36 -29.38
CA ILE A 21 -17.30 34.72 -30.28
C ILE A 21 -15.96 34.75 -29.52
N ILE A 22 -15.94 35.19 -28.26
CA ILE A 22 -14.68 35.32 -27.50
C ILE A 22 -14.10 33.96 -27.09
N LEU A 23 -14.94 32.99 -26.70
CA LEU A 23 -14.45 31.67 -26.26
C LEU A 23 -13.67 30.91 -27.35
N PRO A 24 -14.17 30.79 -28.59
CA PRO A 24 -13.44 30.12 -29.67
C PRO A 24 -12.14 30.84 -30.01
N VAL A 25 -12.12 32.17 -30.03
CA VAL A 25 -10.91 32.94 -30.36
C VAL A 25 -9.84 32.76 -29.27
N ALA A 26 -10.22 32.78 -28.00
CA ALA A 26 -9.29 32.51 -26.88
C ALA A 26 -8.73 31.07 -26.91
N LEU A 27 -9.55 30.09 -27.29
CA LEU A 27 -9.13 28.69 -27.47
C LEU A 27 -8.24 28.51 -28.72
N PHE A 28 -8.50 29.22 -29.82
CA PHE A 28 -7.66 29.15 -31.01
C PHE A 28 -6.30 29.86 -30.83
N TYR A 29 -6.23 30.93 -30.04
CA TYR A 29 -4.96 31.59 -29.71
C TYR A 29 -4.10 30.77 -28.74
N SER A 30 -4.70 29.96 -27.86
CA SER A 30 -3.94 29.05 -26.99
C SER A 30 -3.46 27.77 -27.68
N ILE A 31 -3.98 27.43 -28.87
CA ILE A 31 -3.61 26.23 -29.64
C ILE A 31 -2.58 26.53 -30.76
N LYS A 32 -2.28 27.80 -31.04
CA LYS A 32 -1.26 28.22 -32.03
C LYS A 32 0.17 28.32 -31.48
N GLY A 33 0.48 27.63 -30.39
CA GLY A 33 1.85 27.45 -29.91
C GLY A 33 2.41 26.13 -30.42
N ASN A 34 3.58 26.16 -31.04
CA ASN A 34 4.32 24.95 -31.40
C ASN A 34 4.56 24.11 -30.13
N PRO A 35 4.05 22.87 -30.00
CA PRO A 35 4.14 22.09 -28.76
C PRO A 35 5.58 21.79 -28.33
N ASN A 36 6.55 21.99 -29.23
CA ASN A 36 7.98 21.83 -28.96
C ASN A 36 8.68 23.15 -28.52
N GLU A 37 8.00 24.30 -28.50
CA GLU A 37 8.58 25.60 -28.11
C GLU A 37 8.19 26.07 -26.71
N LEU A 38 7.35 25.32 -25.98
CA LEU A 38 7.20 25.47 -24.54
C LEU A 38 8.37 24.80 -23.79
N LEU A 39 9.59 25.12 -24.20
CA LEU A 39 10.73 24.99 -23.30
C LEU A 39 10.53 26.06 -22.23
N LEU A 40 9.97 25.65 -21.10
CA LEU A 40 10.01 26.41 -19.85
C LEU A 40 11.44 26.88 -19.63
N LYS A 41 11.74 28.13 -20.02
CA LYS A 41 12.99 28.79 -19.64
C LYS A 41 12.89 29.00 -18.14
N ILE A 42 13.57 28.11 -17.42
CA ILE A 42 13.82 28.24 -15.99
C ILE A 42 14.40 29.64 -15.75
N PRO A 43 13.78 30.48 -14.90
CA PRO A 43 14.34 31.77 -14.54
C PRO A 43 15.73 31.57 -13.93
N THR A 44 16.75 32.17 -14.54
CA THR A 44 18.12 32.14 -14.01
C THR A 44 18.18 32.90 -12.68
N GLY A 45 18.73 32.27 -11.63
CA GLY A 45 18.81 32.84 -10.28
C GLY A 45 17.99 32.10 -9.22
N PHE A 46 17.18 31.12 -9.64
CA PHE A 46 16.61 30.11 -8.76
C PHE A 46 17.32 28.79 -9.04
N GLU A 47 17.80 28.09 -8.01
CA GLU A 47 18.03 26.65 -8.11
C GLU A 47 16.66 25.99 -8.33
N VAL A 48 16.23 25.94 -9.59
CA VAL A 48 15.22 24.95 -9.97
C VAL A 48 15.98 23.65 -9.94
N SER A 49 15.67 22.83 -8.93
CA SER A 49 16.05 21.43 -8.87
C SER A 49 15.41 20.71 -10.06
N GLY A 50 16.01 20.88 -11.23
CA GLY A 50 15.68 20.22 -12.47
C GLY A 50 16.18 18.79 -12.41
N VAL A 51 15.49 17.95 -11.66
CA VAL A 51 15.58 16.50 -11.73
C VAL A 51 14.23 15.96 -11.28
N ASP A 52 13.76 14.95 -11.99
CA ASP A 52 12.68 14.05 -11.55
C ASP A 52 13.16 13.24 -10.31
N TYR A 53 13.41 13.93 -9.19
CA TYR A 53 14.25 13.51 -8.05
C TYR A 53 13.50 12.64 -7.02
N ASN A 54 12.59 11.78 -7.48
CA ASN A 54 12.11 10.70 -6.63
C ASN A 54 11.90 9.44 -7.46
N SER A 55 13.01 8.91 -8.00
CA SER A 55 12.97 7.58 -8.63
C SER A 55 12.33 6.60 -7.64
N LYS A 56 11.48 5.70 -8.13
CA LYS A 56 10.85 4.66 -7.30
C LYS A 56 11.87 3.91 -6.43
N ALA A 57 13.11 3.81 -6.89
CA ALA A 57 14.23 3.25 -6.15
C ALA A 57 14.65 4.09 -4.94
N GLU A 58 14.82 5.41 -5.07
CA GLU A 58 15.15 6.29 -3.95
C GLU A 58 14.01 6.33 -2.91
N LYS A 59 12.75 6.30 -3.38
CA LYS A 59 11.60 6.18 -2.49
C LYS A 59 11.64 4.88 -1.68
N THR A 60 11.82 3.73 -2.34
CA THR A 60 11.99 2.43 -1.66
C THR A 60 13.15 2.46 -0.66
N LYS A 61 14.29 3.03 -1.05
CA LYS A 61 15.46 3.15 -0.17
C LYS A 61 15.18 4.01 1.05
N SER A 62 14.46 5.12 0.90
CA SER A 62 14.00 5.96 2.01
C SER A 62 13.09 5.19 2.96
N ILE A 63 12.13 4.41 2.43
CA ILE A 63 11.24 3.57 3.24
C ILE A 63 12.03 2.54 4.05
N ILE A 64 12.95 1.80 3.41
CA ILE A 64 13.81 0.83 4.09
C ILE A 64 14.65 1.51 5.19
N ASN A 65 15.23 2.67 4.91
CA ASN A 65 16.00 3.42 5.89
C ASN A 65 15.14 3.89 7.07
N ASN A 66 13.89 4.30 6.85
CA ASN A 66 12.97 4.65 7.93
C ASN A 66 12.71 3.46 8.85
N ILE A 67 12.48 2.26 8.28
CA ILE A 67 12.31 1.03 9.06
C ILE A 67 13.57 0.71 9.86
N LYS A 68 14.76 0.76 9.23
CA LYS A 68 16.03 0.55 9.95
C LYS A 68 16.23 1.54 11.10
N ASN A 69 15.90 2.82 10.88
CA ASN A 69 16.01 3.82 11.94
C ASN A 69 15.05 3.55 13.09
N LEU A 70 13.84 3.03 12.82
CA LEU A 70 12.90 2.61 13.86
C LEU A 70 13.38 1.38 14.64
N VAL A 71 14.01 0.42 13.96
CA VAL A 71 14.47 -0.85 14.55
C VAL A 71 15.78 -0.69 15.32
N PHE A 72 16.74 0.07 14.79
CA PHE A 72 18.09 0.17 15.39
C PHE A 72 18.34 1.50 16.09
N GLY A 73 17.62 2.57 15.73
CA GLY A 73 17.89 3.92 16.22
C GLY A 73 19.36 4.31 16.06
N ASN A 74 20.04 4.48 17.21
CA ASN A 74 21.45 4.85 17.29
C ASN A 74 22.41 3.64 17.35
N ASN A 75 21.91 2.39 17.43
CA ASN A 75 22.74 1.20 17.53
C ASN A 75 23.30 0.77 16.16
N LYS A 76 24.30 1.51 15.66
CA LYS A 76 24.88 1.28 14.33
C LYS A 76 25.65 -0.03 14.20
N ASN A 77 26.19 -0.57 15.30
CA ASN A 77 26.87 -1.86 15.28
C ASN A 77 25.89 -3.01 15.03
N GLU A 78 24.75 -3.00 15.73
CA GLU A 78 23.70 -4.00 15.51
C GLU A 78 23.06 -3.85 14.12
N GLU A 79 22.83 -2.62 13.65
CA GLU A 79 22.38 -2.37 12.27
C GLU A 79 23.34 -3.00 11.26
N LEU A 80 24.66 -2.80 11.42
CA LEU A 80 25.66 -3.36 10.51
C LEU A 80 25.66 -4.89 10.53
N ILE A 81 25.71 -5.51 11.71
CA ILE A 81 25.68 -6.98 11.87
C ILE A 81 24.43 -7.56 11.21
N PHE A 82 23.27 -6.94 11.46
CA PHE A 82 22.03 -7.36 10.85
C PHE A 82 22.07 -7.22 9.33
N VAL A 83 22.43 -6.05 8.80
CA VAL A 83 22.49 -5.81 7.35
C VAL A 83 23.43 -6.81 6.66
N GLU A 84 24.59 -7.11 7.22
CA GLU A 84 25.50 -8.13 6.66
C GLU A 84 24.86 -9.52 6.66
N SER A 85 24.12 -9.90 7.71
CA SER A 85 23.41 -11.19 7.73
C SER A 85 22.37 -11.33 6.61
N GLN A 86 21.79 -10.20 6.17
CA GLN A 86 20.76 -10.14 5.13
C GLN A 86 21.33 -10.15 3.71
N LYS A 87 22.65 -10.03 3.54
CA LYS A 87 23.34 -10.11 2.23
C LYS A 87 23.61 -11.53 1.76
N LYS A 88 23.38 -12.54 2.60
CA LYS A 88 23.54 -13.97 2.26
C LYS A 88 22.39 -14.47 1.38
N GLU A 89 22.17 -13.77 0.27
CA GLU A 89 20.96 -13.89 -0.55
C GLU A 89 20.70 -15.31 -1.03
N LYS A 90 21.74 -16.03 -1.47
CA LYS A 90 21.61 -17.41 -1.95
C LYS A 90 21.12 -18.37 -0.85
N GLU A 91 21.71 -18.28 0.35
CA GLU A 91 21.32 -19.12 1.49
C GLU A 91 19.87 -18.82 1.91
N LEU A 92 19.51 -17.54 1.97
CA LEU A 92 18.16 -17.10 2.32
C LEU A 92 17.12 -17.50 1.27
N LEU A 93 17.46 -17.45 -0.02
CA LEU A 93 16.61 -17.93 -1.11
C LEU A 93 16.41 -19.45 -1.04
N GLU A 94 17.45 -20.22 -0.75
CA GLU A 94 17.34 -21.68 -0.58
C GLU A 94 16.49 -22.06 0.63
N GLU A 95 16.64 -21.35 1.75
CA GLU A 95 15.85 -21.56 2.96
C GLU A 95 14.36 -21.25 2.70
N VAL A 96 14.06 -20.06 2.16
CA VAL A 96 12.67 -19.66 1.90
C VAL A 96 12.02 -20.52 0.83
N LYS A 97 12.77 -21.04 -0.14
CA LYS A 97 12.27 -22.00 -1.12
C LYS A 97 11.77 -23.27 -0.45
N LYS A 98 12.60 -23.88 0.40
CA LYS A 98 12.21 -25.10 1.14
C LYS A 98 10.97 -24.87 2.00
N LEU A 99 10.88 -23.71 2.66
CA LEU A 99 9.71 -23.35 3.48
C LEU A 99 8.47 -23.09 2.61
N SER A 100 8.63 -22.43 1.47
CA SER A 100 7.57 -22.20 0.48
C SER A 100 7.01 -23.50 -0.06
N ASP A 101 7.88 -24.42 -0.48
CA ASP A 101 7.51 -25.73 -1.04
C ASP A 101 6.73 -26.56 0.00
N LYS A 102 7.18 -26.55 1.26
CA LYS A 102 6.46 -27.22 2.37
C LYS A 102 5.07 -26.63 2.59
N TYR A 103 4.95 -25.30 2.63
CA TYR A 103 3.67 -24.63 2.82
C TYR A 103 2.70 -24.87 1.66
N LEU A 104 3.20 -24.84 0.42
CA LEU A 104 2.38 -25.09 -0.77
C LEU A 104 1.94 -26.55 -0.88
N HIS A 105 2.73 -27.49 -0.36
CA HIS A 105 2.35 -28.90 -0.26
C HIS A 105 1.35 -29.16 0.87
N ASP A 106 1.56 -28.54 2.02
CA ASP A 106 0.72 -28.66 3.22
C ASP A 106 0.55 -27.29 3.89
N MET A 107 -0.65 -26.71 3.76
CA MET A 107 -1.02 -25.40 4.31
C MET A 107 -1.33 -25.46 5.82
N SER A 108 -0.60 -26.28 6.57
CA SER A 108 -0.74 -26.39 8.03
C SER A 108 -0.28 -25.14 8.76
N PHE A 109 -0.76 -24.98 9.99
CA PHE A 109 -0.39 -23.86 10.86
C PHE A 109 1.12 -23.80 11.13
N ASP A 110 1.77 -24.96 11.27
CA ASP A 110 3.21 -25.05 11.52
C ASP A 110 4.01 -24.56 10.31
N ASN A 111 3.66 -25.00 9.09
CA ASN A 111 4.32 -24.52 7.87
C ASN A 111 4.10 -23.03 7.63
N TYR A 112 2.89 -22.52 7.89
CA TYR A 112 2.59 -21.09 7.86
C TYR A 112 3.46 -20.31 8.86
N SER A 113 3.55 -20.80 10.09
CA SER A 113 4.30 -20.15 11.17
C SER A 113 5.80 -20.12 10.90
N ASN A 114 6.37 -21.23 10.41
CA ASN A 114 7.78 -21.31 10.02
C ASN A 114 8.13 -20.30 8.92
N LEU A 115 7.24 -20.16 7.92
CA LEU A 115 7.44 -19.22 6.82
C LEU A 115 7.31 -17.75 7.30
N LYS A 116 6.37 -17.46 8.20
CA LYS A 116 6.29 -16.15 8.86
C LYS A 116 7.51 -15.83 9.73
N GLU A 117 8.00 -16.79 10.50
CA GLU A 117 9.19 -16.61 11.33
C GLU A 117 10.41 -16.27 10.47
N PHE A 118 10.57 -16.97 9.35
CA PHE A 118 11.60 -16.64 8.37
C PHE A 118 11.50 -15.18 7.90
N PHE A 119 10.31 -14.71 7.50
CA PHE A 119 10.13 -13.32 7.04
C PHE A 119 10.37 -12.30 8.15
N ASN A 120 9.95 -12.58 9.39
CA ASN A 120 10.18 -11.70 10.53
C ASN A 120 11.67 -11.53 10.82
N LYS A 121 12.41 -12.65 10.84
CA LYS A 121 13.86 -12.66 11.05
C LYS A 121 14.63 -12.03 9.89
N ASN A 122 14.17 -12.25 8.66
CA ASN A 122 14.84 -11.83 7.43
C ASN A 122 14.07 -10.71 6.72
N TRP A 123 13.55 -9.74 7.49
CA TRP A 123 12.62 -8.75 6.96
C TRP A 123 13.27 -7.86 5.89
N LEU A 124 14.53 -7.49 6.08
CA LEU A 124 15.23 -6.61 5.14
C LEU A 124 15.49 -7.33 3.83
N PHE A 125 15.92 -8.59 3.88
CA PHE A 125 16.02 -9.45 2.71
C PHE A 125 14.66 -9.55 1.99
N THR A 126 13.59 -9.82 2.74
CA THR A 126 12.24 -10.01 2.20
C THR A 126 11.73 -8.77 1.47
N ILE A 127 11.80 -7.59 2.11
CA ILE A 127 11.36 -6.32 1.53
C ILE A 127 12.22 -5.93 0.32
N SER A 128 13.53 -6.18 0.37
CA SER A 128 14.46 -5.81 -0.70
C SER A 128 14.37 -6.70 -1.93
N ASN A 129 13.76 -7.89 -1.80
CA ASN A 129 13.62 -8.91 -2.83
C ASN A 129 12.15 -9.25 -3.09
N ILE A 130 11.23 -8.34 -2.81
CA ILE A 130 9.79 -8.62 -2.81
C ILE A 130 9.27 -9.12 -4.18
N GLU A 131 9.94 -8.73 -5.27
CA GLU A 131 9.67 -9.16 -6.65
C GLU A 131 9.93 -10.65 -6.89
N LYS A 132 10.66 -11.32 -6.00
CA LYS A 132 10.94 -12.77 -6.11
C LYS A 132 9.82 -13.63 -5.54
N PHE A 133 8.79 -13.01 -4.96
CA PHE A 133 7.72 -13.72 -4.28
C PHE A 133 6.38 -13.63 -5.01
N ASN A 134 5.57 -14.66 -4.82
CA ASN A 134 4.14 -14.66 -5.09
C ASN A 134 3.38 -14.40 -3.78
N LEU A 135 2.26 -13.71 -3.90
CA LEU A 135 1.23 -13.70 -2.85
C LEU A 135 0.33 -14.91 -3.07
N ASN A 136 0.15 -15.72 -2.03
CA ASN A 136 -0.84 -16.79 -2.04
C ASN A 136 -1.99 -16.43 -1.10
N PHE A 137 -3.20 -16.72 -1.57
CA PHE A 137 -4.41 -16.62 -0.78
C PHE A 137 -4.31 -17.57 0.41
N HIS A 138 -4.36 -17.03 1.63
CA HIS A 138 -4.49 -17.84 2.85
C HIS A 138 -5.92 -17.76 3.40
N LYS A 139 -6.45 -16.55 3.56
CA LYS A 139 -7.86 -16.30 3.91
C LYS A 139 -8.30 -14.92 3.46
N TYR A 140 -9.61 -14.65 3.51
CA TYR A 140 -10.08 -13.27 3.41
C TYR A 140 -9.68 -12.48 4.65
N TRP A 141 -9.31 -11.22 4.44
CA TRP A 141 -9.06 -10.30 5.53
C TRP A 141 -10.38 -9.70 6.02
N TYR A 142 -10.63 -9.84 7.31
CA TYR A 142 -11.72 -9.20 8.06
C TYR A 142 -11.36 -9.23 9.55
N PHE A 143 -12.13 -8.54 10.39
CA PHE A 143 -11.92 -8.52 11.83
C PHE A 143 -12.70 -9.65 12.52
N GLU A 144 -12.03 -10.37 13.42
CA GLU A 144 -12.72 -11.32 14.29
C GLU A 144 -13.64 -10.58 15.25
N LYS A 145 -14.71 -11.24 15.69
CA LYS A 145 -15.64 -10.68 16.66
C LYS A 145 -14.92 -10.23 17.94
N ASP A 146 -15.23 -9.02 18.39
CA ASP A 146 -14.68 -8.48 19.61
C ASP A 146 -15.24 -9.19 20.84
N LYS A 147 -14.38 -9.77 21.67
CA LYS A 147 -14.79 -10.53 22.86
C LYS A 147 -15.27 -9.67 24.04
N LYS A 148 -14.99 -8.36 24.03
CA LYS A 148 -15.35 -7.44 25.11
C LYS A 148 -16.66 -6.74 24.82
N THR A 149 -16.84 -6.27 23.59
CA THR A 149 -18.01 -5.47 23.19
C THR A 149 -18.99 -6.25 22.32
N GLU A 150 -18.66 -7.49 21.94
CA GLU A 150 -19.43 -8.31 21.00
C GLU A 150 -19.59 -7.65 19.61
N ALA A 151 -18.82 -6.60 19.33
CA ALA A 151 -18.80 -5.92 18.04
C ALA A 151 -18.34 -6.89 16.95
N GLU A 152 -19.09 -6.93 15.85
CA GLU A 152 -18.84 -7.85 14.74
C GLU A 152 -19.26 -7.23 13.40
N HIS A 153 -18.85 -7.89 12.33
CA HIS A 153 -19.31 -7.57 10.98
C HIS A 153 -20.78 -7.91 10.77
N THR A 154 -21.42 -7.25 9.80
CA THR A 154 -22.79 -7.55 9.43
C THR A 154 -22.93 -8.98 8.90
N ARG A 155 -24.09 -9.60 9.13
CA ARG A 155 -24.38 -10.95 8.60
C ARG A 155 -24.19 -11.03 7.10
N ASN A 156 -24.66 -10.01 6.37
CA ASN A 156 -24.51 -9.94 4.92
C ASN A 156 -23.03 -9.96 4.48
N PHE A 157 -22.15 -9.25 5.21
CA PHE A 157 -20.72 -9.31 4.93
C PHE A 157 -20.13 -10.70 5.23
N LEU A 158 -20.45 -11.27 6.39
CA LEU A 158 -19.96 -12.60 6.77
C LEU A 158 -20.42 -13.68 5.78
N ASP A 159 -21.68 -13.65 5.35
CA ASP A 159 -22.22 -14.53 4.33
C ASP A 159 -21.48 -14.35 2.99
N LYS A 160 -21.20 -13.10 2.61
CA LYS A 160 -20.42 -12.80 1.39
C LYS A 160 -19.01 -13.40 1.46
N VAL A 161 -18.32 -13.29 2.59
CA VAL A 161 -16.98 -13.85 2.79
C VAL A 161 -17.00 -15.37 2.75
N GLN A 162 -17.96 -16.02 3.43
CA GLN A 162 -18.07 -17.47 3.49
C GLN A 162 -18.39 -18.10 2.12
N ASN A 163 -19.21 -17.43 1.31
CA ASN A 163 -19.65 -17.97 0.02
C ASN A 163 -18.73 -17.62 -1.16
N LYS A 164 -17.79 -16.67 -0.99
CA LYS A 164 -16.90 -16.25 -2.07
C LYS A 164 -15.68 -17.17 -2.17
N LYS A 165 -15.57 -17.94 -3.25
CA LYS A 165 -14.29 -18.56 -3.60
C LYS A 165 -13.39 -17.54 -4.32
N PRO A 166 -12.09 -17.47 -3.99
CA PRO A 166 -11.19 -16.57 -4.68
C PRO A 166 -11.02 -17.02 -6.13
N SER A 167 -11.04 -16.08 -7.07
CA SER A 167 -10.96 -16.35 -8.52
C SER A 167 -9.58 -16.85 -8.95
N LYS A 168 -8.55 -16.48 -8.17
CA LYS A 168 -7.17 -16.94 -8.26
C LYS A 168 -6.69 -17.23 -6.85
N THR A 169 -5.72 -18.12 -6.70
CA THR A 169 -5.11 -18.40 -5.39
C THR A 169 -3.70 -17.85 -5.28
N ASN A 170 -3.13 -17.30 -6.36
CA ASN A 170 -1.82 -16.68 -6.37
C ASN A 170 -1.78 -15.38 -7.18
N PHE A 171 -0.80 -14.53 -6.88
CA PHE A 171 -0.48 -13.30 -7.60
C PHE A 171 1.03 -13.06 -7.60
N SER A 172 1.60 -12.80 -8.78
CA SER A 172 3.03 -12.51 -8.94
C SER A 172 3.33 -11.04 -8.69
N ILE A 173 4.29 -10.77 -7.80
CA ILE A 173 4.77 -9.40 -7.54
C ILE A 173 5.79 -9.02 -8.61
N GLU A 174 5.47 -8.07 -9.48
CA GLU A 174 6.28 -7.82 -10.69
C GLU A 174 7.52 -6.94 -10.49
N ASN A 175 7.57 -6.14 -9.42
CA ASN A 175 8.69 -5.23 -9.18
C ASN A 175 9.01 -5.11 -7.70
N LYS A 176 10.12 -4.45 -7.38
CA LYS A 176 10.65 -4.32 -6.01
C LYS A 176 10.35 -2.98 -5.35
N TYR A 177 9.56 -2.14 -6.01
CA TYR A 177 9.40 -0.75 -5.61
C TYR A 177 8.12 -0.52 -4.82
N PHE A 178 8.22 0.31 -3.79
CA PHE A 178 7.10 0.69 -2.92
C PHE A 178 6.62 2.09 -3.26
N ASP A 179 5.30 2.26 -3.21
CA ASP A 179 4.65 3.50 -3.59
C ASP A 179 4.35 4.41 -2.40
N ASN A 180 4.26 3.88 -1.18
CA ASN A 180 3.94 4.66 0.01
C ASN A 180 4.41 3.95 1.29
N PHE A 181 4.68 4.76 2.31
CA PHE A 181 4.98 4.33 3.67
C PHE A 181 4.25 5.26 4.63
N GLN A 182 3.66 4.68 5.67
CA GLN A 182 2.96 5.42 6.70
C GLN A 182 3.05 4.67 8.04
N ILE A 183 3.16 5.43 9.13
CA ILE A 183 2.97 4.91 10.49
C ILE A 183 1.47 4.99 10.79
N GLY A 184 0.91 3.89 11.27
CA GLY A 184 -0.50 3.78 11.62
C GLY A 184 -0.87 4.51 12.90
N GLU A 185 -2.11 4.97 12.96
CA GLU A 185 -2.73 5.62 14.12
C GLU A 185 -2.74 4.71 15.36
N GLU A 186 -2.72 3.40 15.15
CA GLU A 186 -2.62 2.42 16.23
C GLU A 186 -1.32 2.55 17.03
N SER A 187 -0.28 3.12 16.43
CA SER A 187 1.01 3.37 17.08
C SER A 187 0.89 4.43 18.19
N ASN A 188 -0.11 5.31 18.13
CA ASN A 188 -0.35 6.31 19.17
C ASN A 188 -0.91 5.69 20.47
N HIS A 189 -1.40 4.45 20.39
CA HIS A 189 -2.09 3.74 21.47
C HIS A 189 -1.37 2.47 21.91
N SER A 190 -0.11 2.29 21.47
CA SER A 190 0.68 1.09 21.72
C SER A 190 2.16 1.43 21.86
N ASP A 191 2.90 0.60 22.59
CA ASP A 191 4.37 0.62 22.57
C ASP A 191 4.98 0.12 21.24
N ASN A 192 4.12 -0.35 20.33
CA ASN A 192 4.49 -0.87 19.02
C ASN A 192 4.29 0.19 17.94
N ASN A 193 5.22 0.24 16.98
CA ASN A 193 5.00 0.98 15.74
C ASN A 193 4.35 0.07 14.70
N PHE A 194 3.18 0.47 14.21
CA PHE A 194 2.48 -0.19 13.11
C PHE A 194 2.86 0.51 11.81
N LEU A 195 3.59 -0.18 10.95
CA LEU A 195 4.11 0.33 9.71
C LEU A 195 3.31 -0.24 8.55
N TYR A 196 2.91 0.62 7.63
CA TYR A 196 2.19 0.26 6.44
C TYR A 196 3.04 0.62 5.22
N ILE A 197 3.37 -0.38 4.40
CA ILE A 197 4.10 -0.20 3.16
C ILE A 197 3.19 -0.62 2.01
N ARG A 198 2.92 0.30 1.08
CA ARG A 198 2.07 0.01 -0.08
C ARG A 198 2.90 -0.24 -1.32
N GLN A 199 2.47 -1.24 -2.09
CA GLN A 199 2.90 -1.48 -3.46
C GLN A 199 1.68 -1.82 -4.31
N SER A 200 1.25 -0.89 -5.17
CA SER A 200 0.00 -1.00 -5.93
C SER A 200 -1.15 -1.44 -5.00
N LYS A 201 -1.80 -2.57 -5.29
CA LYS A 201 -2.93 -3.17 -4.55
C LYS A 201 -2.52 -3.99 -3.32
N ILE A 202 -1.25 -3.93 -2.91
CA ILE A 202 -0.69 -4.72 -1.81
C ILE A 202 -0.31 -3.78 -0.66
N ILE A 203 -0.67 -4.16 0.56
CA ILE A 203 -0.29 -3.48 1.80
C ILE A 203 0.44 -4.48 2.68
N PHE A 204 1.70 -4.19 2.98
CA PHE A 204 2.47 -4.90 3.99
C PHE A 204 2.30 -4.16 5.33
N ARG A 205 1.62 -4.79 6.28
CA ARG A 205 1.51 -4.32 7.66
C ARG A 205 2.61 -4.99 8.49
N ILE A 206 3.52 -4.18 9.01
CA ILE A 206 4.67 -4.62 9.80
C ILE A 206 4.56 -4.00 11.19
N ILE A 207 4.80 -4.80 12.23
CA ILE A 207 4.84 -4.35 13.61
C ILE A 207 6.30 -4.30 14.05
N VAL A 208 6.72 -3.17 14.60
CA VAL A 208 8.02 -3.01 15.26
C VAL A 208 7.79 -2.84 16.75
N SER A 209 8.15 -3.86 17.53
CA SER A 209 7.92 -3.95 18.96
C SER A 209 9.23 -3.84 19.73
N LYS A 210 9.24 -3.10 20.84
CA LYS A 210 10.40 -3.08 21.74
C LYS A 210 10.45 -4.35 22.59
N LEU A 211 11.57 -5.07 22.59
CA LEU A 211 11.75 -6.24 23.43
C LEU A 211 11.94 -5.81 24.89
N ARG A 212 11.06 -6.27 25.77
CA ARG A 212 11.06 -5.90 27.20
C ARG A 212 12.29 -6.38 27.95
N GLN A 213 12.84 -7.53 27.55
CA GLN A 213 13.98 -8.18 28.21
C GLN A 213 15.33 -7.58 27.79
N GLU A 214 15.39 -6.93 26.63
CA GLU A 214 16.61 -6.38 26.05
C GLU A 214 16.37 -4.93 25.69
N LYS A 215 16.65 -4.02 26.64
CA LYS A 215 16.55 -2.58 26.41
C LYS A 215 17.43 -2.22 25.21
N GLN A 216 16.78 -1.83 24.09
CA GLN A 216 17.35 -1.46 22.78
C GLN A 216 17.24 -2.49 21.66
N LYS A 217 16.70 -3.69 21.90
CA LYS A 217 16.33 -4.59 20.80
C LYS A 217 14.87 -4.44 20.40
N TYR A 218 14.65 -4.45 19.09
CA TYR A 218 13.33 -4.40 18.49
C TYR A 218 13.05 -5.67 17.71
N GLU A 219 11.82 -6.15 17.81
CA GLU A 219 11.31 -7.28 17.05
C GLU A 219 10.48 -6.75 15.88
N VAL A 220 10.74 -7.27 14.69
CA VAL A 220 9.97 -6.96 13.47
C VAL A 220 9.06 -8.13 13.14
N LYS A 221 7.76 -7.86 12.97
CA LYS A 221 6.76 -8.86 12.60
C LYS A 221 5.99 -8.44 11.35
N PHE A 222 5.96 -9.30 10.34
CA PHE A 222 4.96 -9.24 9.28
C PHE A 222 3.61 -9.68 9.84
N ASP A 223 2.82 -8.69 10.23
CA ASP A 223 1.50 -8.94 10.79
C ASP A 223 0.54 -9.41 9.71
N LYS A 224 0.39 -8.62 8.64
CA LYS A 224 -0.52 -8.92 7.53
C LYS A 224 0.07 -8.50 6.19
N ILE A 225 -0.29 -9.24 5.15
CA ILE A 225 -0.03 -8.89 3.76
C ILE A 225 -1.38 -8.82 3.06
N ILE A 226 -1.94 -7.62 3.00
CA ILE A 226 -3.29 -7.38 2.54
C ILE A 226 -3.24 -7.15 1.03
N PHE A 227 -3.94 -7.96 0.26
CA PHE A 227 -4.01 -7.82 -1.20
C PHE A 227 -5.43 -7.65 -1.68
N PHE A 228 -5.67 -6.66 -2.55
CA PHE A 228 -6.98 -6.35 -3.11
C PHE A 228 -7.06 -6.81 -4.58
N PRO A 229 -7.34 -8.10 -4.86
CA PRO A 229 -7.32 -8.63 -6.23
C PRO A 229 -8.35 -7.96 -7.14
N ASP A 230 -9.53 -7.66 -6.60
CA ASP A 230 -10.70 -7.18 -7.34
C ASP A 230 -10.78 -5.64 -7.37
N SER A 231 -9.83 -4.93 -6.74
CA SER A 231 -9.84 -3.46 -6.74
C SER A 231 -9.63 -2.91 -8.15
N ASN A 232 -10.43 -1.92 -8.54
CA ASN A 232 -10.26 -1.21 -9.82
C ASN A 232 -9.15 -0.16 -9.78
N THR A 233 -8.59 0.12 -8.60
CA THR A 233 -7.51 1.10 -8.39
C THR A 233 -6.27 0.44 -7.78
N GLU A 234 -5.11 0.96 -8.14
CA GLU A 234 -3.83 0.61 -7.50
C GLU A 234 -3.53 1.51 -6.29
N ARG A 235 -4.33 2.56 -6.05
CA ARG A 235 -4.11 3.55 -5.00
C ARG A 235 -4.96 3.25 -3.77
N ILE A 236 -4.60 2.18 -3.06
CA ILE A 236 -5.24 1.84 -1.79
C ILE A 236 -4.86 2.87 -0.71
N SER A 237 -5.85 3.46 -0.05
CA SER A 237 -5.63 4.43 1.03
C SER A 237 -5.14 3.76 2.31
N VAL A 238 -3.87 4.00 2.65
CA VAL A 238 -3.25 3.47 3.88
C VAL A 238 -3.86 4.11 5.13
N GLN A 239 -4.12 5.41 5.11
CA GLN A 239 -4.81 6.12 6.20
C GLN A 239 -6.17 5.49 6.50
N THR A 240 -6.98 5.21 5.46
CA THR A 240 -8.30 4.63 5.65
C THR A 240 -8.22 3.26 6.32
N ILE A 241 -7.24 2.43 5.93
CA ILE A 241 -6.99 1.12 6.56
C ILE A 241 -6.58 1.29 8.03
N SER A 242 -5.57 2.13 8.28
CA SER A 242 -5.06 2.44 9.62
C SER A 242 -6.17 2.93 10.55
N ASP A 243 -6.94 3.94 10.14
CA ASP A 243 -8.03 4.51 10.94
C ASP A 243 -9.13 3.49 11.23
N THR A 244 -9.44 2.63 10.25
CA THR A 244 -10.47 1.62 10.41
C THR A 244 -10.04 0.56 11.41
N ILE A 245 -8.79 0.10 11.34
CA ILE A 245 -8.23 -0.83 12.33
C ILE A 245 -8.18 -0.17 13.71
N HIS A 246 -7.77 1.09 13.78
CA HIS A 246 -7.71 1.85 15.02
C HIS A 246 -9.10 1.93 15.70
N VAL A 247 -10.12 2.39 14.97
CA VAL A 247 -11.48 2.50 15.51
C VAL A 247 -12.07 1.12 15.87
N ALA A 248 -11.92 0.12 15.01
CA ALA A 248 -12.49 -1.20 15.25
C ALA A 248 -11.83 -1.92 16.44
N LEU A 249 -10.50 -1.99 16.45
CA LEU A 249 -9.76 -2.89 17.33
C LEU A 249 -9.20 -2.20 18.59
N TYR A 250 -8.93 -0.89 18.56
CA TYR A 250 -8.37 -0.17 19.72
C TYR A 250 -9.44 0.58 20.50
N HIS A 251 -10.49 1.06 19.82
CA HIS A 251 -11.66 1.63 20.48
C HIS A 251 -12.79 0.62 20.69
N HIS A 252 -12.61 -0.64 20.28
CA HIS A 252 -13.59 -1.73 20.43
C HIS A 252 -15.00 -1.36 19.90
N ASN A 253 -15.06 -0.58 18.81
CA ASN A 253 -16.26 0.08 18.34
C ASN A 253 -16.86 -0.60 17.10
N GLU A 254 -18.15 -0.93 17.15
CA GLU A 254 -18.92 -1.52 16.03
C GLU A 254 -18.87 -0.64 14.75
N GLU A 255 -18.80 0.68 14.89
CA GLU A 255 -18.63 1.58 13.74
C GLU A 255 -17.34 1.29 12.96
N GLY A 256 -16.29 0.79 13.62
CA GLY A 256 -15.07 0.36 12.93
C GLY A 256 -15.29 -0.84 12.00
N TYR A 257 -16.17 -1.78 12.37
CA TYR A 257 -16.56 -2.92 11.53
C TYR A 257 -17.40 -2.47 10.34
N LYS A 258 -18.34 -1.55 10.57
CA LYS A 258 -19.14 -0.93 9.49
C LYS A 258 -18.29 -0.11 8.54
N LYS A 259 -17.33 0.65 9.09
CA LYS A 259 -16.34 1.41 8.31
C LYS A 259 -15.49 0.50 7.44
N PHE A 260 -15.08 -0.67 7.95
CA PHE A 260 -14.38 -1.67 7.14
C PHE A 260 -15.23 -2.13 5.95
N GLU A 261 -16.49 -2.49 6.19
CA GLU A 261 -17.38 -2.97 5.13
C GLU A 261 -17.67 -1.90 4.07
N ARG A 262 -17.83 -0.65 4.49
CA ARG A 262 -18.15 0.48 3.61
C ARG A 262 -16.91 1.01 2.88
N ASP A 263 -15.88 1.39 3.62
CA ASP A 263 -14.77 2.22 3.11
C ASP A 263 -13.59 1.38 2.60
N ILE A 264 -13.50 0.11 3.00
CA ILE A 264 -12.46 -0.82 2.51
C ILE A 264 -13.08 -1.79 1.52
N VAL A 265 -14.10 -2.54 1.92
CA VAL A 265 -14.69 -3.59 1.08
C VAL A 265 -15.56 -2.98 -0.03
N GLY A 266 -16.30 -1.91 0.25
CA GLY A 266 -17.09 -1.20 -0.75
C GLY A 266 -16.23 -0.58 -1.86
N GLU A 267 -15.09 0.00 -1.49
CA GLU A 267 -14.20 0.70 -2.43
C GLU A 267 -13.23 -0.23 -3.17
N TYR A 268 -12.65 -1.21 -2.48
CA TYR A 268 -11.56 -2.04 -3.02
C TYR A 268 -11.93 -3.51 -3.22
N GLY A 269 -13.14 -3.92 -2.82
CA GLY A 269 -13.56 -5.32 -2.83
C GLY A 269 -13.02 -6.13 -1.66
N LEU A 270 -13.27 -7.45 -1.70
CA LEU A 270 -12.78 -8.35 -0.66
C LEU A 270 -11.25 -8.51 -0.78
N ALA A 271 -10.56 -8.26 0.33
CA ALA A 271 -9.11 -8.39 0.39
C ALA A 271 -8.68 -9.75 0.92
N TRP A 272 -7.47 -10.16 0.56
CA TRP A 272 -6.82 -11.35 1.06
C TRP A 272 -5.88 -10.99 2.20
N ASP A 273 -5.89 -11.78 3.27
CA ASP A 273 -4.75 -11.90 4.18
C ASP A 273 -3.84 -12.96 3.55
N SER A 274 -2.78 -12.51 2.89
CA SER A 274 -1.92 -13.32 2.02
C SER A 274 -0.65 -13.76 2.75
N ILE A 275 0.03 -14.76 2.17
CA ILE A 275 1.39 -15.13 2.54
C ILE A 275 2.32 -15.12 1.33
N LEU A 276 3.57 -14.73 1.52
CA LEU A 276 4.59 -14.76 0.49
C LEU A 276 5.11 -16.18 0.32
N THR A 277 5.25 -16.64 -0.93
CA THR A 277 6.04 -17.84 -1.26
C THR A 277 6.99 -17.49 -2.39
N LEU A 278 8.14 -18.17 -2.46
CA LEU A 278 9.08 -17.94 -3.54
C LEU A 278 8.45 -18.31 -4.90
N LYS A 279 8.74 -17.52 -5.94
CA LYS A 279 8.38 -17.86 -7.31
C LYS A 279 9.14 -19.11 -7.75
N GLU A 280 8.46 -20.00 -8.48
CA GLU A 280 9.16 -21.04 -9.22
C GLU A 280 10.01 -20.40 -10.31
N GLU A 281 11.29 -20.71 -10.35
CA GLU A 281 12.11 -20.40 -11.52
C GLU A 281 11.51 -21.17 -12.70
N LYS A 282 11.03 -20.45 -13.72
CA LYS A 282 10.76 -21.08 -15.02
C LYS A 282 12.08 -21.69 -15.47
N LYS A 283 12.21 -23.02 -15.35
CA LYS A 283 13.26 -23.74 -16.07
C LYS A 283 13.02 -23.42 -17.53
N ASN A 284 13.88 -22.60 -18.11
CA ASN A 284 13.94 -22.46 -19.56
C ASN A 284 14.20 -23.88 -20.08
N GLU A 285 13.16 -24.50 -20.64
CA GLU A 285 13.31 -25.68 -21.48
C GLU A 285 14.27 -25.26 -22.60
N LYS A 286 15.48 -25.81 -22.54
CA LYS A 286 16.47 -25.74 -23.61
C LYS A 286 16.15 -26.80 -24.65
#